data_AF-A0A7Y4Z9D4-F1
#
_entry.id   AF-A0A7Y4Z9D4-F1
#
_cell.length_a   1.000
_cell.length_b   1.000
_cell.length_c   1.000
_cell.angle_alpha   90.00
_cell.angle_beta   90.00
_cell.angle_gamma   90.00
#
_symmetry.space_group_name_H-M   'P 1'
#
loop_
_entity.id
_entity.type
_entity.pdbx_description
1 polymer ?
#
loop_
_entity_poly.entity_id
_entity_poly.type
_entity_poly.pdbx_seq_one_letter_code
_entity_poly.pdbx_strand_id
1 'polypeptide(L)'
;RKLEQAVKACDAMKVRFGIDLTPVEAADNNARGKVIADANIVLATGAAGIELLTEEQWRHNTNIELIADANATPPLGIGGTDMMDKGIERHGKIIWGAIGFGALKLALHRACIAKLFEANTQVFDAENIYALAKEMA
;
A
#
# COMPACT_ATOMS: atom_id res chain seq x y z
N ARG A 1 1.16 12.87 8.08
CA ARG A 1 2.08 13.98 8.46
C ARG A 1 1.79 14.54 9.85
N LYS A 2 0.53 14.81 10.24
CA LYS A 2 0.16 15.23 11.61
C LYS A 2 -0.38 14.06 12.42
N LEU A 3 -0.06 13.98 13.71
CA LEU A 3 -0.49 12.88 14.59
C LEU A 3 -2.02 12.77 14.66
N GLU A 4 -2.72 13.90 14.82
CA GLU A 4 -4.18 13.95 14.91
C GLU A 4 -4.86 13.26 13.72
N GLN A 5 -4.33 13.43 12.51
CA GLN A 5 -4.88 12.81 11.30
C GLN A 5 -4.58 11.31 11.25
N ALA A 6 -3.40 10.89 11.74
CA ALA A 6 -3.06 9.47 11.83
C ALA A 6 -3.94 8.75 12.87
N VAL A 7 -4.22 9.39 14.02
CA VAL A 7 -5.13 8.87 15.05
C VAL A 7 -6.54 8.70 14.47
N LYS A 8 -7.07 9.73 13.80
CA LYS A 8 -8.39 9.66 13.16
C LYS A 8 -8.51 8.50 12.17
N ALA A 9 -7.47 8.24 11.38
CA ALA A 9 -7.44 7.11 10.47
C ALA A 9 -7.43 5.77 11.22
N CYS A 10 -6.62 5.64 12.28
CA CYS A 10 -6.57 4.42 13.10
C CYS A 10 -7.90 4.14 13.81
N ASP A 11 -8.54 5.17 14.38
CA ASP A 11 -9.85 5.06 15.02
C ASP A 11 -10.93 4.60 14.03
N ALA A 12 -10.94 5.15 12.81
CA ALA A 12 -11.85 4.71 11.76
C ALA A 12 -11.65 3.23 11.40
N MET A 13 -10.40 2.77 11.33
CA MET A 13 -10.08 1.36 11.07
C MET A 13 -10.49 0.45 12.23
N LYS A 14 -10.31 0.88 13.48
CA LYS A 14 -10.78 0.14 14.66
C LYS A 14 -12.30 0.02 14.68
N VAL A 15 -13.02 1.10 14.38
CA VAL A 15 -14.49 1.09 14.30
C VAL A 15 -14.98 0.20 13.16
N ARG A 16 -14.36 0.25 11.98
CA ARG A 16 -14.83 -0.49 10.80
C ARG A 16 -14.41 -1.96 10.80
N PHE A 17 -13.21 -2.27 11.26
CA PHE A 17 -12.60 -3.60 11.12
C PHE A 17 -12.24 -4.28 12.46
N GLY A 18 -12.41 -3.59 13.59
CA GLY A 18 -12.10 -4.15 14.92
C GLY A 18 -10.61 -4.37 15.16
N ILE A 19 -9.73 -3.71 14.40
CA ILE A 19 -8.28 -3.86 14.49
C ILE A 19 -7.63 -2.73 15.30
N ASP A 20 -6.56 -3.05 16.01
CA ASP A 20 -5.74 -2.07 16.71
C ASP A 20 -4.55 -1.65 15.85
N LEU A 21 -4.48 -0.35 15.53
CA LEU A 21 -3.39 0.26 14.78
C LEU A 21 -2.70 1.31 15.65
N THR A 22 -1.38 1.44 15.47
CA THR A 22 -0.59 2.47 16.16
C THR A 22 -0.32 3.64 15.21
N PRO A 23 -0.88 4.84 15.45
CA PRO A 23 -0.59 6.01 14.63
C PRO A 23 0.81 6.54 14.93
N VAL A 24 1.52 6.95 13.89
CA VAL A 24 2.83 7.58 14.02
C VAL A 24 2.88 8.89 13.24
N GLU A 25 3.39 9.93 13.89
CA GLU A 25 3.66 11.20 13.22
C GLU A 25 5.00 11.14 12.48
N ALA A 26 4.97 11.38 11.17
CA ALA A 26 6.18 11.55 10.37
C ALA A 26 5.99 12.73 9.41
N ALA A 27 6.59 13.86 9.75
CA ALA A 27 6.41 15.12 9.02
C ALA A 27 7.18 15.12 7.68
N ASP A 28 8.39 14.56 7.65
CA ASP A 28 9.32 14.58 6.52
C ASP A 28 9.87 13.17 6.19
N ASN A 29 10.73 13.08 5.17
CA ASN A 29 11.33 11.80 4.74
C ASN A 29 12.20 11.20 5.85
N ASN A 30 12.97 12.01 6.60
CA ASN A 30 13.86 11.49 7.65
C ASN A 30 13.08 10.85 8.79
N ALA A 31 11.97 11.48 9.20
CA ALA A 31 11.05 10.88 10.16
C ALA A 31 10.46 9.58 9.62
N ARG A 32 10.05 9.53 8.35
CA ARG A 32 9.54 8.29 7.72
C ARG A 32 10.59 7.18 7.66
N GLY A 33 11.84 7.51 7.33
CA GLY A 33 12.95 6.56 7.34
C GLY A 33 13.20 5.93 8.72
N LYS A 34 13.03 6.70 9.80
CA LYS A 34 13.12 6.16 11.18
C LYS A 34 11.95 5.23 11.52
N VAL A 35 10.74 5.55 11.06
CA VAL A 35 9.53 4.77 11.35
C VAL A 35 9.58 3.37 10.73
N ILE A 36 10.23 3.22 9.57
CA ILE A 36 10.32 1.93 8.88
C ILE A 36 11.49 1.05 9.36
N ALA A 37 12.28 1.47 10.36
CA ALA A 37 13.52 0.79 10.75
C ALA A 37 13.30 -0.70 11.07
N ASP A 38 12.23 -1.03 11.79
CA ASP A 38 11.90 -2.40 12.22
C ASP A 38 10.76 -3.03 11.40
N ALA A 39 10.34 -2.41 10.30
CA ALA A 39 9.24 -2.90 9.49
C ALA A 39 9.67 -4.04 8.55
N ASN A 40 8.84 -5.08 8.41
CA ASN A 40 9.00 -6.11 7.37
C ASN A 40 8.35 -5.71 6.04
N ILE A 41 7.26 -4.94 6.09
CA ILE A 41 6.48 -4.53 4.93
C ILE A 41 6.28 -3.01 4.97
N VAL A 42 6.55 -2.34 3.85
CA VAL A 42 6.34 -0.90 3.69
C VAL A 42 5.39 -0.62 2.53
N LEU A 43 4.31 0.10 2.80
CA LEU A 43 3.33 0.51 1.79
C LEU A 43 3.32 2.05 1.68
N ALA A 44 3.63 2.59 0.51
CA ALA A 44 3.50 4.01 0.21
C ALA A 44 2.14 4.31 -0.44
N THR A 45 1.30 5.05 0.28
CA THR A 45 -0.05 5.45 -0.17
C THR A 45 -0.21 6.98 -0.17
N GLY A 46 0.84 7.68 -0.61
CA GLY A 46 0.91 9.14 -0.65
C GLY A 46 0.08 9.77 -1.76
N ALA A 47 0.04 11.10 -1.78
CA ALA A 47 -0.54 11.84 -2.90
C ALA A 47 0.29 11.64 -4.17
N ALA A 48 -0.35 11.78 -5.34
CA ALA A 48 0.31 11.61 -6.63
C ALA A 48 1.47 12.61 -6.80
N GLY A 49 2.60 12.14 -7.33
CA GLY A 49 3.78 12.98 -7.55
C GLY A 49 4.50 13.41 -6.27
N ILE A 50 4.29 12.73 -5.14
CA ILE A 50 4.96 13.01 -3.88
C ILE A 50 5.80 11.81 -3.46
N GLU A 51 7.12 12.03 -3.39
CA GLU A 51 8.05 11.06 -2.80
C GLU A 51 7.93 11.07 -1.27
N LEU A 52 7.78 9.87 -0.69
CA LEU A 52 7.65 9.65 0.74
C LEU A 52 8.93 9.08 1.36
N LEU A 53 9.65 8.23 0.63
CA LEU A 53 10.90 7.61 1.08
C LEU A 53 11.92 7.65 -0.07
N THR A 54 13.14 8.08 0.24
CA THR A 54 14.25 8.01 -0.71
C THR A 54 14.83 6.59 -0.75
N GLU A 55 15.57 6.25 -1.81
CA GLU A 55 16.20 4.92 -1.94
C GLU A 55 17.13 4.58 -0.76
N GLU A 56 17.92 5.56 -0.32
CA GLU A 56 18.87 5.43 0.79
C GLU A 56 18.20 5.04 2.11
N GLN A 57 16.94 5.43 2.31
CA GLN A 57 16.21 5.18 3.56
C GLN A 57 15.72 3.75 3.70
N TRP A 58 15.62 2.98 2.62
CA TRP A 58 15.10 1.61 2.67
C TRP A 58 16.08 0.57 2.14
N ARG A 59 16.97 0.90 1.20
CA ARG A 59 17.79 -0.10 0.50
C ARG A 59 18.65 -0.96 1.43
N HIS A 60 19.20 -0.36 2.49
CA HIS A 60 20.08 -1.03 3.46
C HIS A 60 19.35 -1.60 4.68
N ASN A 61 18.04 -1.38 4.81
CA ASN A 61 17.26 -1.94 5.89
C ASN A 61 17.15 -3.47 5.69
N THR A 62 17.68 -4.25 6.63
CA THR A 62 17.69 -5.73 6.55
C THR A 62 16.39 -6.38 7.01
N ASN A 63 15.50 -5.63 7.67
CA ASN A 63 14.22 -6.14 8.17
C ASN A 63 13.15 -6.12 7.08
N ILE A 64 13.19 -5.11 6.20
CA ILE A 64 12.20 -4.99 5.13
C ILE A 64 12.37 -6.15 4.15
N GLU A 65 11.27 -6.86 3.90
CA GLU A 65 11.15 -7.95 2.94
C GLU A 65 10.38 -7.51 1.69
N LEU A 66 9.38 -6.63 1.86
CA LEU A 66 8.51 -6.18 0.76
C LEU A 66 8.22 -4.67 0.84
N ILE A 67 8.25 -4.03 -0.33
CA ILE A 67 7.80 -2.64 -0.50
C ILE A 67 6.77 -2.58 -1.62
N ALA A 68 5.68 -1.85 -1.40
CA ALA A 68 4.74 -1.50 -2.44
C ALA A 68 4.46 0.00 -2.48
N ASP A 69 4.38 0.56 -3.69
CA ASP A 69 4.08 1.97 -3.92
C ASP A 69 2.81 2.11 -4.77
N ALA A 70 1.80 2.79 -4.25
CA ALA A 70 0.55 3.04 -4.93
C ALA A 70 0.58 4.30 -5.83
N ASN A 71 1.68 5.06 -5.83
CA ASN A 71 1.84 6.23 -6.68
C ASN A 71 2.30 5.82 -8.10
N ALA A 72 1.52 6.16 -9.12
CA ALA A 72 1.87 5.96 -10.53
C ALA A 72 2.34 7.26 -11.21
N THR A 73 2.42 8.37 -10.48
CA THR A 73 2.78 9.70 -11.01
C THR A 73 4.15 10.10 -10.49
N PRO A 74 5.16 10.30 -11.37
CA PRO A 74 6.47 10.78 -10.97
C PRO A 74 6.45 12.16 -10.29
N PRO A 75 7.34 12.42 -9.30
CA PRO A 75 8.19 11.44 -8.65
C PRO A 75 7.36 10.39 -7.89
N LEU A 76 7.81 9.13 -7.93
CA LEU A 76 7.14 8.02 -7.26
C LEU A 76 7.17 8.20 -5.73
N GLY A 77 6.32 7.46 -5.02
CA GLY A 77 6.26 7.47 -3.57
C GLY A 77 7.51 6.85 -2.92
N ILE A 78 8.13 5.85 -3.55
CA ILE A 78 9.38 5.22 -3.11
C ILE A 78 10.48 5.43 -4.16
N GLY A 79 11.52 6.18 -3.81
CA GLY A 79 12.70 6.35 -4.64
C GLY A 79 13.44 5.03 -4.91
N GLY A 80 14.00 4.87 -6.11
CA GLY A 80 14.72 3.66 -6.53
C GLY A 80 13.84 2.49 -6.98
N THR A 81 12.53 2.71 -7.08
CA THR A 81 11.55 1.74 -7.61
C THR A 81 11.05 2.15 -8.99
N ASP A 82 10.38 1.23 -9.69
CA ASP A 82 9.67 1.51 -10.93
C ASP A 82 8.15 1.25 -10.76
N MET A 83 7.31 2.09 -11.36
CA MET A 83 5.85 1.90 -11.32
C MET A 83 5.40 0.56 -11.92
N MET A 84 6.21 -0.04 -12.80
CA MET A 84 5.99 -1.33 -13.43
C MET A 84 6.49 -2.52 -12.61
N ASP A 85 7.21 -2.29 -11.50
CA ASP A 85 7.77 -3.37 -10.68
C ASP A 85 6.64 -4.32 -10.23
N LYS A 86 6.81 -5.62 -10.48
CA LYS A 86 5.77 -6.63 -10.27
C LYS A 86 6.32 -7.83 -9.49
N GLY A 87 6.65 -7.59 -8.22
CA GLY A 87 7.24 -8.59 -7.35
C GLY A 87 8.69 -8.90 -7.71
N ILE A 88 9.41 -7.90 -8.25
CA ILE A 88 10.82 -8.06 -8.61
C ILE A 88 11.73 -7.75 -7.41
N GLU A 89 12.92 -8.34 -7.39
CA GLU A 89 13.87 -8.08 -6.32
C GLU A 89 14.72 -6.82 -6.58
N ARG A 90 14.81 -5.95 -5.58
CA ARG A 90 15.79 -4.84 -5.53
C ARG A 90 16.37 -4.76 -4.12
N HIS A 91 17.69 -4.69 -4.02
CA HIS A 91 18.40 -4.62 -2.73
C HIS A 91 17.95 -5.68 -1.71
N GLY A 92 17.67 -6.90 -2.20
CA GLY A 92 17.19 -8.03 -1.39
C GLY A 92 15.74 -7.95 -0.92
N LYS A 93 14.89 -7.16 -1.60
CA LYS A 93 13.49 -6.90 -1.21
C LYS A 93 12.57 -7.06 -2.42
N ILE A 94 11.36 -7.56 -2.18
CA ILE A 94 10.32 -7.68 -3.20
C ILE A 94 9.65 -6.31 -3.39
N ILE A 95 9.66 -5.80 -4.61
CA ILE A 95 9.11 -4.48 -4.94
C ILE A 95 7.87 -4.59 -5.84
N TRP A 96 6.85 -3.84 -5.48
CA TRP A 96 5.61 -3.69 -6.24
C TRP A 96 5.32 -2.22 -6.54
N GLY A 97 5.33 -1.86 -7.83
CA GLY A 97 4.90 -0.55 -8.32
C GLY A 97 3.40 -0.49 -8.59
N ALA A 98 2.88 0.74 -8.67
CA ALA A 98 1.45 1.00 -8.81
C ALA A 98 0.82 0.37 -10.06
N ILE A 99 1.55 0.28 -11.17
CA ILE A 99 1.08 -0.41 -12.40
C ILE A 99 1.25 -1.92 -12.27
N GLY A 100 2.33 -2.37 -11.60
CA GLY A 100 2.60 -3.79 -11.36
C GLY A 100 1.43 -4.54 -10.70
N PHE A 101 0.88 -4.00 -9.60
CA PHE A 101 -0.35 -4.53 -9.00
C PHE A 101 -1.64 -3.89 -9.54
N GLY A 102 -1.54 -2.76 -10.25
CA GLY A 102 -2.69 -2.06 -10.84
C GLY A 102 -3.47 -2.89 -11.86
N ALA A 103 -2.79 -3.80 -12.58
CA ALA A 103 -3.43 -4.75 -13.48
C ALA A 103 -4.41 -5.68 -12.73
N LEU A 104 -4.01 -6.23 -11.58
CA LEU A 104 -4.89 -7.04 -10.73
C LEU A 104 -6.06 -6.20 -10.21
N LYS A 105 -5.81 -4.96 -9.77
CA LYS A 105 -6.87 -4.05 -9.32
C LYS A 105 -7.92 -3.80 -10.40
N LEU A 106 -7.53 -3.61 -11.66
CA LEU A 106 -8.47 -3.39 -12.76
C LEU A 106 -9.27 -4.66 -13.10
N ALA A 107 -8.62 -5.82 -13.11
CA ALA A 107 -9.30 -7.10 -13.31
C ALA A 107 -10.32 -7.38 -12.19
N LEU A 108 -9.90 -7.22 -10.94
CA LEU A 108 -10.74 -7.40 -9.75
C LEU A 108 -11.95 -6.48 -9.76
N HIS A 109 -11.75 -5.18 -10.03
CA HIS A 109 -12.85 -4.22 -10.09
C HIS A 109 -13.89 -4.64 -11.13
N ARG A 110 -13.46 -5.02 -12.35
CA ARG A 110 -14.37 -5.49 -13.40
C ARG A 110 -15.11 -6.76 -12.99
N ALA A 111 -14.43 -7.69 -12.33
CA ALA A 111 -15.03 -8.91 -11.81
C ALA A 111 -16.11 -8.60 -10.76
N CYS A 112 -15.85 -7.72 -9.80
CA CYS A 112 -16.84 -7.29 -8.82
C CYS A 112 -18.10 -6.72 -9.48
N ILE A 113 -17.95 -5.85 -10.50
CA ILE A 113 -19.09 -5.28 -11.23
C ILE A 113 -19.87 -6.35 -11.98
N ALA A 114 -19.20 -7.29 -12.64
CA ALA A 114 -19.88 -8.39 -13.33
C ALA A 114 -20.69 -9.24 -12.34
N LYS A 115 -20.12 -9.54 -11.17
CA LYS A 115 -20.75 -10.36 -10.14
C LYS A 115 -22.03 -9.74 -9.56
N LEU A 116 -22.13 -8.41 -9.50
CA LEU A 116 -23.37 -7.74 -9.09
C LEU A 116 -24.60 -8.13 -9.93
N PHE A 117 -24.41 -8.62 -11.16
CA PHE A 117 -25.49 -9.10 -12.03
C PHE A 117 -25.78 -10.60 -11.90
N GLU A 118 -25.00 -11.34 -11.09
CA GLU A 118 -25.20 -12.78 -10.85
C GLU A 118 -26.25 -13.04 -9.75
N ALA A 119 -26.38 -12.14 -8.76
CA ALA A 119 -27.39 -12.22 -7.70
C ALA A 119 -27.65 -10.86 -7.03
N ASN A 120 -28.88 -10.62 -6.57
CA ASN A 120 -29.31 -9.38 -5.91
C ASN A 120 -29.03 -9.31 -4.40
N THR A 121 -28.38 -10.32 -3.85
CA THR A 121 -27.99 -10.41 -2.43
C THR A 121 -26.52 -10.12 -2.19
N GLN A 122 -25.74 -9.86 -3.25
CA GLN A 122 -24.31 -9.64 -3.14
C GLN A 122 -23.99 -8.27 -2.52
N VAL A 123 -22.98 -8.26 -1.66
CA VAL A 123 -22.43 -7.05 -1.06
C VAL A 123 -20.92 -7.06 -1.29
N PHE A 124 -20.39 -6.08 -2.02
CA PHE A 124 -18.95 -5.94 -2.20
C PHE A 124 -18.44 -4.75 -1.40
N ASP A 125 -17.79 -5.06 -0.28
CA ASP A 125 -16.96 -4.14 0.50
C ASP A 125 -15.61 -4.83 0.74
N ALA A 126 -14.70 -4.22 1.51
CA ALA A 126 -13.33 -4.66 1.74
C ALA A 126 -13.17 -6.17 1.95
N GLU A 127 -14.03 -6.81 2.77
CA GLU A 127 -13.97 -8.24 3.06
C GLU A 127 -14.17 -9.10 1.81
N ASN A 128 -15.27 -8.87 1.09
CA ASN A 128 -15.65 -9.69 -0.07
C ASN A 128 -14.80 -9.34 -1.31
N ILE A 129 -14.40 -8.07 -1.45
CA ILE A 129 -13.46 -7.65 -2.50
C ILE A 129 -12.09 -8.28 -2.26
N TYR A 130 -11.60 -8.31 -1.03
CA TYR A 130 -10.31 -8.91 -0.70
C TYR A 130 -10.33 -10.44 -0.83
N ALA A 131 -11.42 -11.11 -0.43
CA ALA A 131 -11.59 -12.54 -0.65
C ALA A 131 -11.47 -12.89 -2.14
N LEU A 132 -12.18 -12.17 -3.02
CA LEU A 132 -12.08 -12.35 -4.46
C LEU A 132 -10.68 -11.99 -5.00
N ALA A 133 -10.04 -10.95 -4.46
CA ALA A 133 -8.68 -10.58 -4.82
C ALA A 133 -7.69 -11.74 -4.62
N LYS A 134 -7.82 -12.48 -3.50
CA LYS A 134 -6.97 -13.63 -3.18
C LYS A 134 -7.18 -14.83 -4.11
N GLU A 135 -8.38 -14.98 -4.67
CA GLU A 135 -8.66 -16.02 -5.68
C GLU A 135 -8.05 -15.68 -7.05
N MET A 136 -7.87 -14.38 -7.32
CA MET A 136 -7.40 -13.85 -8.61
C MET A 136 -5.89 -13.58 -8.67
N ALA A 137 -5.20 -13.57 -7.53
CA ALA A 137 -3.80 -13.17 -7.37
C ALA A 137 -2.81 -14.30 -7.61
#